data_AF-A0A444L992-F1
#
_entry.id   AF-A0A444L992-F1
#
_cell.length_a   1.000
_cell.length_b   1.000
_cell.length_c   1.000
_cell.angle_alpha   90.00
_cell.angle_beta   90.00
_cell.angle_gamma   90.00
#
_symmetry.space_group_name_H-M   'P 1'
#
loop_
_entity.id
_entity.type
_entity.pdbx_description
1 polymer ?
#
loop_
_entity_poly.entity_id
_entity_poly.type
_entity_poly.pdbx_seq_one_letter_code
_entity_poly.pdbx_strand_id
1 'polypeptide(L)'
;MEMPRIVLSAGGSDSGKTIVTAALLRILGAKGYRVQPFKIGPDYIDPMYHRLASGRPCRNLDSWIMDEMTVVSSFASGSIGSDLAVIEGVRGLYEGESPVGDEGSTAHVAKILKSPVVIVLNCHSLTRSAAAQLIGLRAMDNQVQIAGVILNKVSDARHEEKLRRAISHYAGIPILGSLSRSPRLEIKKRHLGLTTSHEFPEALEVIKSAAEQLEEGLDLERILEIAKQAPPIDYMPEARPFEGERVRIGVFMDGPFSFYYHENLSALREMGAEIAVVDSLSDRGLGDDLSGVLIGGGYPEIFSKELEANYQMRRSLKERIMDGLPAIGECGGLMYLCRSIERNGEKRQMVGVFDGDVVMHEKPKALSYVALEASRSSVIADQGAALRGHEFHYSSIEGLSSELSFRVLRGKGIRDFMDGAVCHNAIGMYTHLHYLACPGVPAKFLKECRAYSRR
;
A
#
# COMPACT_ATOMS: atom_id res chain seq x y z
N MET A 1 -8.94 -11.84 -20.65
CA MET A 1 -8.62 -10.42 -20.88
C MET A 1 -7.18 -10.28 -21.36
N GLU A 2 -6.96 -9.71 -22.55
CA GLU A 2 -5.63 -9.34 -23.03
C GLU A 2 -5.12 -8.13 -22.22
N MET A 3 -3.97 -8.28 -21.56
CA MET A 3 -3.39 -7.23 -20.74
C MET A 3 -1.87 -7.39 -20.66
N PRO A 4 -1.11 -6.68 -21.52
CA PRO A 4 0.34 -6.64 -21.41
C PRO A 4 0.75 -6.22 -20.01
N ARG A 5 1.76 -6.89 -19.45
CA ARG A 5 2.18 -6.65 -18.06
C ARG A 5 3.60 -7.10 -17.79
N ILE A 6 4.26 -6.40 -16.88
CA ILE A 6 5.58 -6.74 -16.37
C ILE A 6 5.63 -6.55 -14.85
N VAL A 7 6.44 -7.36 -14.20
CA VAL A 7 6.80 -7.20 -12.79
C VAL A 7 8.22 -6.64 -12.69
N LEU A 8 8.38 -5.51 -12.02
CA LEU A 8 9.69 -5.00 -11.61
C LEU A 8 10.05 -5.55 -10.23
N SER A 9 11.12 -6.32 -10.12
CA SER A 9 11.56 -6.92 -8.85
C SER A 9 13.05 -6.72 -8.61
N ALA A 10 13.60 -7.27 -7.54
CA ALA A 10 15.03 -7.16 -7.21
C ALA A 10 15.52 -8.36 -6.40
N GLY A 11 16.85 -8.49 -6.25
CA GLY A 11 17.43 -9.51 -5.36
C GLY A 11 17.27 -9.22 -3.86
N GLY A 12 16.84 -8.01 -3.50
CA GLY A 12 16.62 -7.61 -2.11
C GLY A 12 16.04 -6.20 -2.01
N SER A 13 15.76 -5.77 -0.77
CA SER A 13 15.33 -4.40 -0.47
C SER A 13 16.40 -3.36 -0.84
N ASP A 14 16.01 -2.08 -0.92
CA ASP A 14 16.92 -0.95 -1.16
C ASP A 14 17.72 -0.98 -2.48
N SER A 15 17.28 -1.80 -3.43
CA SER A 15 17.84 -1.82 -4.78
C SER A 15 17.44 -0.61 -5.64
N GLY A 16 16.50 0.21 -5.16
CA GLY A 16 15.94 1.36 -5.87
C GLY A 16 14.81 1.01 -6.84
N LYS A 17 14.04 -0.07 -6.58
CA LYS A 17 12.85 -0.42 -7.36
C LYS A 17 11.90 0.76 -7.51
N THR A 18 11.47 1.38 -6.41
CA THR A 18 10.50 2.47 -6.42
C THR A 18 10.83 3.59 -7.40
N ILE A 19 12.09 4.06 -7.41
CA ILE A 19 12.50 5.15 -8.30
C ILE A 19 12.60 4.70 -9.77
N VAL A 20 13.07 3.47 -10.02
CA VAL A 20 13.13 2.90 -11.38
C VAL A 20 11.72 2.64 -11.92
N THR A 21 10.81 2.11 -11.10
CA THR A 21 9.40 1.93 -11.45
C THR A 21 8.75 3.26 -11.75
N ALA A 22 8.90 4.26 -10.87
CA ALA A 22 8.33 5.59 -11.08
C ALA A 22 8.89 6.26 -12.35
N ALA A 23 10.19 6.14 -12.61
CA ALA A 23 10.81 6.61 -13.84
C ALA A 23 10.19 5.91 -15.07
N LEU A 24 10.09 4.59 -15.06
CA LEU A 24 9.49 3.82 -16.17
C LEU A 24 8.02 4.20 -16.42
N LEU A 25 7.22 4.31 -15.35
CA LEU A 25 5.82 4.76 -15.43
C LEU A 25 5.73 6.13 -16.10
N ARG A 26 6.61 7.06 -15.72
CA ARG A 26 6.65 8.42 -16.26
C ARG A 26 7.06 8.45 -17.73
N ILE A 27 8.05 7.66 -18.13
CA ILE A 27 8.51 7.50 -19.52
C ILE A 27 7.36 6.95 -20.37
N LEU A 28 6.74 5.86 -19.96
CA LEU A 28 5.62 5.26 -20.69
C LEU A 28 4.44 6.22 -20.85
N GLY A 29 4.09 6.95 -19.79
CA GLY A 29 3.06 8.00 -19.85
C GLY A 29 3.43 9.13 -20.82
N ALA A 30 4.71 9.54 -20.85
CA ALA A 30 5.19 10.55 -21.81
C ALA A 30 5.13 10.06 -23.27
N LYS A 31 5.23 8.75 -23.50
CA LYS A 31 5.02 8.10 -24.81
C LYS A 31 3.55 7.86 -25.15
N GLY A 32 2.61 8.29 -24.29
CA GLY A 32 1.17 8.21 -24.53
C GLY A 32 0.49 6.92 -24.07
N TYR A 33 1.19 6.02 -23.39
CA TYR A 33 0.57 4.81 -22.83
C TYR A 33 -0.24 5.13 -21.57
N ARG A 34 -1.45 4.58 -21.48
CA ARG A 34 -2.23 4.57 -20.24
C ARG A 34 -1.75 3.41 -19.38
N VAL A 35 -0.74 3.65 -18.56
CA VAL A 35 -0.13 2.59 -17.72
C VAL A 35 -0.84 2.47 -16.39
N GLN A 36 -1.26 1.27 -16.03
CA GLN A 36 -1.79 0.98 -14.70
C GLN A 36 -0.65 0.52 -13.76
N PRO A 37 -0.29 1.31 -12.74
CA PRO A 37 0.65 0.85 -11.73
C PRO A 37 -0.02 -0.10 -10.73
N PHE A 38 0.74 -1.11 -10.31
CA PHE A 38 0.43 -1.96 -9.17
C PHE A 38 1.64 -2.07 -8.25
N LYS A 39 1.38 -2.37 -6.98
CA LYS A 39 2.38 -2.67 -5.98
C LYS A 39 2.05 -4.01 -5.33
N ILE A 40 3.00 -4.92 -5.31
CA ILE A 40 2.89 -6.16 -4.54
C ILE A 40 3.16 -5.84 -3.07
N GLY A 41 2.40 -6.46 -2.18
CA GLY A 41 2.54 -6.34 -0.73
C GLY A 41 1.68 -5.24 -0.10
N PRO A 42 1.66 -5.18 1.24
CA PRO A 42 0.87 -4.23 2.00
C PRO A 42 1.62 -2.90 2.18
N ASP A 43 1.85 -2.18 1.08
CA ASP A 43 2.57 -0.91 1.04
C ASP A 43 1.63 0.25 0.70
N TYR A 44 1.90 1.45 1.24
CA TYR A 44 1.15 2.67 0.96
C TYR A 44 1.99 3.79 0.36
N ILE A 45 3.29 3.75 0.56
CA ILE A 45 4.18 4.86 0.22
C ILE A 45 4.63 4.70 -1.24
N ASP A 46 5.09 3.52 -1.64
CA ASP A 46 5.44 3.24 -3.03
C ASP A 46 4.25 3.55 -3.98
N PRO A 47 3.01 3.13 -3.67
CA PRO A 47 1.80 3.55 -4.41
C PRO A 47 1.64 5.06 -4.60
N MET A 48 2.01 5.90 -3.63
CA MET A 48 1.94 7.36 -3.77
C MET A 48 2.90 7.86 -4.85
N TYR A 49 4.14 7.36 -4.87
CA TYR A 49 5.13 7.70 -5.91
C TYR A 49 4.68 7.22 -7.29
N HIS A 50 4.13 6.01 -7.38
CA HIS A 50 3.62 5.48 -8.64
C HIS A 50 2.41 6.27 -9.17
N ARG A 51 1.53 6.74 -8.27
CA ARG A 51 0.43 7.63 -8.64
C ARG A 51 0.94 8.97 -9.15
N LEU A 52 1.94 9.57 -8.50
CA LEU A 52 2.58 10.79 -8.97
C LEU A 52 3.21 10.61 -10.36
N ALA A 53 3.84 9.46 -10.62
CA ALA A 53 4.52 9.18 -11.88
C ALA A 53 3.56 8.89 -13.05
N SER A 54 2.49 8.14 -12.80
CA SER A 54 1.56 7.64 -13.85
C SER A 54 0.30 8.48 -14.01
N GLY A 55 -0.05 9.30 -13.02
CA GLY A 55 -1.35 10.00 -12.94
C GLY A 55 -2.54 9.09 -12.63
N ARG A 56 -2.33 7.78 -12.47
CA ARG A 56 -3.39 6.80 -12.14
C ARG A 56 -3.23 6.28 -10.72
N PRO A 57 -4.32 5.92 -10.02
CA PRO A 57 -4.21 5.27 -8.72
C PRO A 57 -3.38 3.99 -8.82
N CYS A 58 -2.42 3.81 -7.91
CA CYS A 58 -1.73 2.54 -7.75
C CYS A 58 -2.57 1.60 -6.88
N ARG A 59 -2.49 0.31 -7.21
CA ARG A 59 -3.31 -0.77 -6.67
C ARG A 59 -2.43 -1.83 -6.01
N ASN A 60 -2.88 -2.39 -4.90
CA ASN A 60 -2.11 -3.37 -4.13
C ASN A 60 -2.53 -4.81 -4.47
N LEU A 61 -1.54 -5.69 -4.59
CA LEU A 61 -1.74 -7.13 -4.80
C LEU A 61 -0.92 -7.90 -3.77
N ASP A 62 -1.56 -8.81 -3.04
CA ASP A 62 -0.88 -9.53 -1.96
C ASP A 62 -1.42 -10.95 -1.85
N SER A 63 -0.60 -11.94 -2.19
CA SER A 63 -1.01 -13.35 -2.21
C SER A 63 -1.06 -14.02 -0.83
N TRP A 64 -0.75 -13.29 0.25
CA TRP A 64 -1.00 -13.75 1.61
C TRP A 64 -2.35 -13.24 2.12
N ILE A 65 -2.60 -11.94 1.92
CA ILE A 65 -3.85 -11.29 2.32
C ILE A 65 -5.00 -11.78 1.44
N MET A 66 -4.80 -11.81 0.13
CA MET A 66 -5.77 -12.23 -0.87
C MET A 66 -5.49 -13.67 -1.33
N ASP A 67 -6.54 -14.43 -1.62
CA ASP A 67 -6.38 -15.66 -2.38
C ASP A 67 -6.06 -15.37 -3.86
N GLU A 68 -5.64 -16.40 -4.60
CA GLU A 68 -5.22 -16.24 -6.00
C GLU A 68 -6.30 -15.64 -6.90
N MET A 69 -7.55 -16.05 -6.72
CA MET A 69 -8.68 -15.53 -7.51
C MET A 69 -8.94 -14.05 -7.19
N THR A 70 -8.78 -13.64 -5.94
CA THR A 70 -8.89 -12.25 -5.51
C THR A 70 -7.75 -11.40 -6.07
N VAL A 71 -6.52 -11.94 -6.13
CA VAL A 71 -5.39 -11.28 -6.83
C VAL A 71 -5.71 -11.08 -8.32
N VAL A 72 -6.17 -12.14 -9.00
CA VAL A 72 -6.50 -12.11 -10.43
C VAL A 72 -7.62 -11.12 -10.73
N SER A 73 -8.71 -11.16 -9.96
CA SER A 73 -9.86 -10.27 -10.15
C SER A 73 -9.53 -8.82 -9.82
N SER A 74 -8.77 -8.54 -8.75
CA SER A 74 -8.30 -7.20 -8.41
C SER A 74 -7.41 -6.62 -9.51
N PHE A 75 -6.47 -7.42 -10.03
CA PHE A 75 -5.63 -7.04 -11.17
C PHE A 75 -6.47 -6.72 -12.40
N ALA A 76 -7.33 -7.64 -12.83
CA ALA A 76 -8.12 -7.47 -14.04
C ALA A 76 -9.05 -6.25 -13.96
N SER A 77 -9.77 -6.07 -12.85
CA SER A 77 -10.64 -4.91 -12.63
C SER A 77 -9.84 -3.60 -12.59
N GLY A 78 -8.64 -3.62 -11.99
CA GLY A 78 -7.77 -2.44 -11.92
C GLY A 78 -7.15 -2.04 -13.25
N SER A 79 -6.96 -3.01 -14.14
CA SER A 79 -6.38 -2.82 -15.45
C SER A 79 -7.38 -2.34 -16.51
N ILE A 80 -8.67 -2.18 -16.18
CA ILE A 80 -9.67 -1.63 -17.11
C ILE A 80 -9.23 -0.24 -17.61
N GLY A 81 -9.31 -0.05 -18.93
CA GLY A 81 -8.97 1.22 -19.58
C GLY A 81 -7.48 1.57 -19.55
N SER A 82 -6.60 0.57 -19.34
CA SER A 82 -5.14 0.70 -19.45
C SER A 82 -4.61 -0.06 -20.66
N ASP A 83 -3.44 0.34 -21.17
CA ASP A 83 -2.76 -0.29 -22.30
C ASP A 83 -1.70 -1.30 -21.83
N LEU A 84 -1.21 -1.14 -20.60
CA LEU A 84 -0.11 -1.90 -20.00
C LEU A 84 -0.19 -1.80 -18.47
N ALA A 85 0.11 -2.89 -17.77
CA ALA A 85 0.34 -2.89 -16.34
C ALA A 85 1.83 -2.95 -15.99
N VAL A 86 2.27 -2.12 -15.03
CA VAL A 86 3.60 -2.20 -14.44
C VAL A 86 3.44 -2.48 -12.95
N ILE A 87 3.96 -3.62 -12.51
CA ILE A 87 3.74 -4.16 -11.16
C ILE A 87 5.07 -4.11 -10.41
N GLU A 88 5.19 -3.28 -9.38
CA GLU A 88 6.38 -3.29 -8.53
C GLU A 88 6.31 -4.39 -7.46
N GLY A 89 7.38 -5.16 -7.31
CA GLY A 89 7.56 -6.16 -6.27
C GLY A 89 7.77 -5.60 -4.87
N VAL A 90 7.43 -6.38 -3.85
CA VAL A 90 7.83 -6.14 -2.45
C VAL A 90 9.23 -6.71 -2.19
N ARG A 91 10.03 -6.04 -1.35
CA ARG A 91 11.35 -6.53 -0.88
C ARG A 91 12.19 -7.15 -2.01
N GLY A 92 12.64 -8.40 -1.88
CA GLY A 92 13.27 -9.18 -2.94
C GLY A 92 12.27 -10.11 -3.64
N LEU A 93 12.64 -10.65 -4.80
CA LEU A 93 11.79 -11.47 -5.65
C LEU A 93 11.13 -12.63 -4.90
N TYR A 94 11.89 -13.33 -4.05
CA TYR A 94 11.44 -14.51 -3.30
C TYR A 94 11.11 -14.21 -1.84
N GLU A 95 11.11 -12.94 -1.43
CA GLU A 95 10.83 -12.56 -0.04
C GLU A 95 9.33 -12.56 0.20
N GLY A 96 8.80 -13.66 0.74
CA GLY A 96 7.42 -13.80 1.18
C GLY A 96 7.27 -13.81 2.70
N GLU A 97 6.14 -14.32 3.16
CA GLU A 97 5.87 -14.57 4.57
C GLU A 97 6.72 -15.74 5.11
N SER A 98 6.86 -16.81 4.32
CA SER A 98 7.57 -18.01 4.72
C SER A 98 8.97 -18.05 4.09
N PRO A 99 10.00 -18.56 4.79
CA PRO A 99 11.33 -18.75 4.21
C PRO A 99 11.37 -19.88 3.15
N VAL A 100 10.33 -20.69 3.06
CA VAL A 100 10.23 -21.85 2.15
C VAL A 100 8.93 -21.89 1.36
N GLY A 101 8.04 -20.94 1.59
CA GLY A 101 6.75 -20.80 0.90
C GLY A 101 6.71 -19.50 0.10
N ASP A 102 5.78 -19.44 -0.84
CA ASP A 102 5.69 -18.35 -1.81
C ASP A 102 4.72 -17.24 -1.39
N GLU A 103 3.82 -17.50 -0.44
CA GLU A 103 2.77 -16.58 -0.02
C GLU A 103 3.34 -15.21 0.38
N GLY A 104 2.75 -14.15 -0.17
CA GLY A 104 3.18 -12.77 0.04
C GLY A 104 4.45 -12.35 -0.72
N SER A 105 5.08 -13.25 -1.49
CA SER A 105 6.26 -12.91 -2.29
C SER A 105 5.92 -12.31 -3.65
N THR A 106 6.89 -11.57 -4.21
CA THR A 106 6.78 -11.05 -5.58
C THR A 106 6.70 -12.18 -6.62
N ALA A 107 7.48 -13.25 -6.42
CA ALA A 107 7.49 -14.42 -7.29
C ALA A 107 6.11 -15.07 -7.37
N HIS A 108 5.40 -15.17 -6.25
CA HIS A 108 4.07 -15.79 -6.23
C HIS A 108 3.06 -15.01 -7.06
N VAL A 109 2.97 -13.68 -6.86
CA VAL A 109 2.05 -12.84 -7.66
C VAL A 109 2.45 -12.87 -9.14
N ALA A 110 3.75 -12.89 -9.45
CA ALA A 110 4.23 -13.05 -10.83
C ALA A 110 3.77 -14.38 -11.44
N LYS A 111 3.75 -15.48 -10.68
CA LYS A 111 3.25 -16.79 -11.14
C LYS A 111 1.73 -16.81 -11.30
N ILE A 112 0.97 -16.30 -10.33
CA ILE A 112 -0.50 -16.17 -10.39
C ILE A 112 -0.90 -15.41 -11.65
N LEU A 113 -0.26 -14.26 -11.88
CA LEU A 113 -0.54 -13.42 -13.04
C LEU A 113 0.22 -13.85 -14.30
N LYS A 114 1.06 -14.88 -14.27
CA LYS A 114 1.92 -15.30 -15.39
C LYS A 114 2.68 -14.12 -16.03
N SER A 115 3.19 -13.23 -15.18
CA SER A 115 3.82 -11.98 -15.59
C SER A 115 5.34 -12.15 -15.71
N PRO A 116 5.95 -11.75 -16.83
CA PRO A 116 7.41 -11.67 -16.96
C PRO A 116 8.01 -10.72 -15.92
N VAL A 117 9.17 -11.09 -15.39
CA VAL A 117 9.89 -10.34 -14.36
C VAL A 117 11.12 -9.65 -14.96
N VAL A 118 11.26 -8.36 -14.68
CA VAL A 118 12.46 -7.57 -14.93
C VAL A 118 13.11 -7.23 -13.61
N ILE A 119 14.40 -7.55 -13.48
CA ILE A 119 15.16 -7.32 -12.24
C ILE A 119 15.76 -5.91 -12.25
N VAL A 120 15.44 -5.10 -11.25
CA VAL A 120 16.17 -3.88 -10.90
C VAL A 120 17.37 -4.29 -10.04
N LEU A 121 18.55 -4.30 -10.65
CA LEU A 121 19.78 -4.76 -10.01
C LEU A 121 20.55 -3.57 -9.46
N ASN A 122 20.80 -3.56 -8.15
CA ASN A 122 21.72 -2.59 -7.54
C ASN A 122 23.15 -2.99 -7.89
N CYS A 123 23.75 -2.24 -8.80
CA CYS A 123 25.09 -2.50 -9.32
C CYS A 123 26.21 -1.85 -8.51
N HIS A 124 25.90 -1.23 -7.35
CA HIS A 124 26.92 -0.57 -6.53
C HIS A 124 28.08 -1.53 -6.22
N SER A 125 29.27 -1.20 -6.76
CA SER A 125 30.49 -1.99 -6.63
C SER A 125 30.42 -3.43 -7.19
N LEU A 126 29.50 -3.72 -8.11
CA LEU A 126 29.39 -5.04 -8.76
C LEU A 126 30.02 -5.06 -10.15
N THR A 127 30.49 -6.22 -10.59
CA THR A 127 30.81 -6.49 -12.00
C THR A 127 30.40 -7.92 -12.33
N ARG A 128 31.31 -8.90 -12.18
CA ARG A 128 31.01 -10.32 -12.38
C ARG A 128 29.93 -10.84 -11.43
N SER A 129 29.91 -10.35 -10.18
CA SER A 129 28.91 -10.72 -9.18
C SER A 129 27.49 -10.28 -9.55
N ALA A 130 27.33 -9.29 -10.43
CA ALA A 130 26.02 -8.93 -10.98
C ALA A 130 25.41 -10.11 -11.75
N ALA A 131 26.21 -10.76 -12.60
CA ALA A 131 25.78 -11.95 -13.32
C ALA A 131 25.49 -13.12 -12.37
N ALA A 132 26.31 -13.31 -11.32
CA ALA A 132 26.09 -14.36 -10.33
C ALA A 132 24.76 -14.21 -9.58
N GLN A 133 24.39 -12.99 -9.18
CA GLN A 133 23.08 -12.73 -8.56
C GLN A 133 21.93 -13.06 -9.50
N LEU A 134 22.02 -12.64 -10.77
CA LEU A 134 21.00 -12.95 -11.78
C LEU A 134 20.86 -14.46 -12.05
N ILE A 135 21.99 -15.19 -12.10
CA ILE A 135 21.99 -16.65 -12.22
C ILE A 135 21.30 -17.27 -11.00
N GLY A 136 21.67 -16.85 -9.79
CA GLY A 136 21.10 -17.37 -8.55
C GLY A 136 19.59 -17.14 -8.48
N LEU A 137 19.13 -15.93 -8.82
CA LEU A 137 17.70 -15.63 -8.89
C LEU A 137 16.99 -16.55 -9.89
N ARG A 138 17.49 -16.66 -11.13
CA ARG A 138 16.87 -17.53 -12.15
C ARG A 138 16.89 -19.01 -11.76
N ALA A 139 17.91 -19.47 -11.06
CA ALA A 139 18.05 -20.87 -10.65
C ALA A 139 17.16 -21.24 -9.46
N MET A 140 16.72 -20.27 -8.66
CA MET A 140 15.93 -20.50 -7.44
C MET A 140 14.53 -21.05 -7.76
N ASP A 141 13.87 -20.51 -8.79
CA ASP A 141 12.55 -20.97 -9.24
C ASP A 141 12.45 -20.84 -10.76
N ASN A 142 12.38 -21.98 -11.45
CA ASN A 142 12.30 -22.05 -12.91
C ASN A 142 10.93 -21.68 -13.48
N GLN A 143 9.90 -21.56 -12.65
CA GLN A 143 8.57 -21.09 -13.06
C GLN A 143 8.51 -19.57 -13.16
N VAL A 144 9.47 -18.85 -12.54
CA VAL A 144 9.56 -17.39 -12.63
C VAL A 144 10.31 -16.99 -13.90
N GLN A 145 9.60 -16.29 -14.79
CA GLN A 145 10.14 -15.85 -16.07
C GLN A 145 10.95 -14.55 -15.94
N ILE A 146 12.23 -14.66 -15.56
CA ILE A 146 13.14 -13.50 -15.57
C ILE A 146 13.51 -13.14 -17.01
N ALA A 147 12.89 -12.08 -17.54
CA ALA A 147 12.95 -11.68 -18.94
C ALA A 147 13.98 -10.56 -19.23
N GLY A 148 14.48 -9.89 -18.20
CA GLY A 148 15.50 -8.85 -18.37
C GLY A 148 15.99 -8.25 -17.06
N VAL A 149 16.93 -7.32 -17.17
CA VAL A 149 17.51 -6.57 -16.04
C VAL A 149 17.65 -5.09 -16.38
N ILE A 150 17.30 -4.21 -15.44
CA ILE A 150 17.63 -2.79 -15.44
C ILE A 150 18.74 -2.59 -14.40
N LEU A 151 19.87 -2.03 -14.83
CA LEU A 151 21.00 -1.74 -13.95
C LEU A 151 20.73 -0.45 -13.20
N ASN A 152 20.89 -0.45 -11.88
CA ASN A 152 20.71 0.74 -11.06
C ASN A 152 21.98 1.05 -10.24
N LYS A 153 22.19 2.33 -9.92
CA LYS A 153 23.36 2.84 -9.21
C LYS A 153 24.68 2.53 -9.93
N VAL A 154 24.67 2.63 -11.27
CA VAL A 154 25.88 2.49 -12.09
C VAL A 154 26.77 3.71 -11.90
N SER A 155 28.09 3.50 -11.79
CA SER A 155 29.02 4.58 -11.41
C SER A 155 29.40 5.48 -12.58
N ASP A 156 29.72 4.87 -13.72
CA ASP A 156 30.20 5.52 -14.95
C ASP A 156 30.08 4.55 -16.14
N ALA A 157 30.38 5.04 -17.35
CA ALA A 157 30.29 4.26 -18.59
C ALA A 157 31.22 3.03 -18.60
N ARG A 158 32.40 3.09 -17.97
CA ARG A 158 33.33 1.96 -17.90
C ARG A 158 32.81 0.87 -16.98
N HIS A 159 32.18 1.26 -15.86
CA HIS A 159 31.48 0.35 -14.97
C HIS A 159 30.31 -0.33 -15.71
N GLU A 160 29.51 0.44 -16.44
CA GLU A 160 28.41 -0.09 -17.26
C GLU A 160 28.89 -1.12 -18.28
N GLU A 161 29.95 -0.83 -19.03
CA GLU A 161 30.50 -1.75 -20.02
C GLU A 161 30.93 -3.09 -19.39
N LYS A 162 31.59 -3.05 -18.22
CA LYS A 162 31.98 -4.25 -17.49
C LYS A 162 30.77 -5.06 -17.02
N LEU A 163 29.73 -4.40 -16.52
CA LEU A 163 28.47 -5.05 -16.14
C LEU A 163 27.83 -5.73 -17.35
N ARG A 164 27.71 -5.01 -18.46
CA ARG A 164 27.13 -5.52 -19.71
C ARG A 164 27.86 -6.75 -20.22
N ARG A 165 29.20 -6.69 -20.32
CA ARG A 165 30.02 -7.84 -20.74
C ARG A 165 29.84 -9.04 -19.82
N ALA A 166 29.85 -8.84 -18.50
CA ALA A 166 29.72 -9.93 -17.54
C ALA A 166 28.34 -10.58 -17.58
N ILE A 167 27.26 -9.80 -17.60
CA ILE A 167 25.89 -10.30 -17.61
C ILE A 167 25.61 -11.04 -18.93
N SER A 168 25.99 -10.46 -20.08
CA SER A 168 25.81 -11.12 -21.38
C SER A 168 26.59 -12.44 -21.48
N HIS A 169 27.82 -12.50 -20.97
CA HIS A 169 28.65 -13.70 -21.07
C HIS A 169 28.20 -14.83 -20.11
N TYR A 170 27.90 -14.50 -18.85
CA TYR A 170 27.63 -15.52 -17.83
C TYR A 170 26.15 -15.80 -17.59
N ALA A 171 25.28 -14.78 -17.60
CA ALA A 171 23.86 -14.93 -17.27
C ALA A 171 22.99 -15.07 -18.52
N GLY A 172 23.36 -14.40 -19.61
CA GLY A 172 22.59 -14.38 -20.86
C GLY A 172 21.22 -13.69 -20.70
N ILE A 173 21.07 -12.78 -19.74
CA ILE A 173 19.83 -12.05 -19.49
C ILE A 173 19.91 -10.68 -20.21
N PRO A 174 18.88 -10.29 -20.99
CA PRO A 174 18.86 -9.00 -21.67
C PRO A 174 18.95 -7.83 -20.68
N ILE A 175 19.80 -6.85 -20.98
CA ILE A 175 19.92 -5.61 -20.21
C ILE A 175 19.06 -4.56 -20.89
N LEU A 176 18.00 -4.14 -20.21
CA LEU A 176 16.94 -3.30 -20.74
C LEU A 176 17.16 -1.82 -20.45
N GLY A 177 18.06 -1.47 -19.54
CA GLY A 177 18.30 -0.09 -19.15
C GLY A 177 19.42 0.04 -18.13
N SER A 178 19.88 1.28 -17.93
CA SER A 178 20.90 1.65 -16.96
C SER A 178 20.53 2.99 -16.33
N LEU A 179 20.59 3.07 -15.00
CA LEU A 179 20.42 4.30 -14.25
C LEU A 179 21.69 4.58 -13.42
N SER A 180 22.25 5.75 -13.66
CA SER A 180 23.45 6.22 -12.97
C SER A 180 23.19 6.52 -11.50
N ARG A 181 24.22 6.36 -10.67
CA ARG A 181 24.17 6.78 -9.27
C ARG A 181 24.15 8.32 -9.21
N SER A 182 23.13 8.87 -8.57
CA SER A 182 23.04 10.31 -8.33
C SER A 182 22.41 10.60 -6.97
N PRO A 183 23.02 11.45 -6.11
CA PRO A 183 22.40 11.89 -4.85
C PRO A 183 21.07 12.61 -5.06
N ARG A 184 20.85 13.21 -6.24
CA ARG A 184 19.58 13.87 -6.59
C ARG A 184 18.42 12.89 -6.75
N LEU A 185 18.71 11.60 -6.92
CA LEU A 185 17.72 10.54 -7.07
C LEU A 185 17.44 9.80 -5.75
N GLU A 186 18.07 10.21 -4.65
CA GLU A 186 17.84 9.62 -3.34
C GLU A 186 16.56 10.19 -2.71
N ILE A 187 15.57 9.31 -2.51
CA ILE A 187 14.37 9.62 -1.74
C ILE A 187 14.68 9.37 -0.26
N LYS A 188 14.36 10.35 0.59
CA LYS A 188 14.55 10.24 2.04
C LYS A 188 13.74 9.07 2.60
N LYS A 189 14.27 8.42 3.63
CA LYS A 189 13.59 7.32 4.32
C LYS A 189 12.89 7.77 5.59
N ARG A 190 11.79 7.10 5.93
CA ARG A 190 11.03 7.17 7.17
C ARG A 190 10.76 5.75 7.68
N HIS A 191 10.32 5.60 8.92
CA HIS A 191 9.94 4.37 9.61
C HIS A 191 9.48 3.18 8.71
N LEU A 192 8.61 3.42 7.72
CA LEU A 192 8.06 2.40 6.79
C LEU A 192 8.81 2.19 5.46
N GLY A 193 9.84 2.97 5.16
CA GLY A 193 10.41 3.02 3.82
C GLY A 193 10.72 4.44 3.41
N LEU A 194 10.14 4.93 2.32
CA LEU A 194 10.34 6.30 1.85
C LEU A 194 9.54 7.31 2.69
N THR A 195 9.86 8.60 2.62
CA THR A 195 8.96 9.66 3.11
C THR A 195 7.69 9.70 2.25
N THR A 196 6.55 10.09 2.82
CA THR A 196 5.31 10.25 2.04
C THR A 196 5.47 11.36 1.00
N SER A 197 4.63 11.34 -0.04
CA SER A 197 4.59 12.44 -1.02
C SER A 197 4.16 13.78 -0.40
N HIS A 198 3.38 13.74 0.68
CA HIS A 198 2.97 14.95 1.41
C HIS A 198 4.14 15.59 2.17
N GLU A 199 5.08 14.79 2.66
CA GLU A 199 6.32 15.25 3.31
C GLU A 199 7.41 15.64 2.30
N PHE A 200 7.29 15.25 1.03
CA PHE A 200 8.33 15.47 0.02
C PHE A 200 7.77 16.12 -1.26
N PRO A 201 7.54 17.45 -1.25
CA PRO A 201 7.05 18.20 -2.40
C PRO A 201 7.90 18.04 -3.67
N GLU A 202 9.21 17.77 -3.50
CA GLU A 202 10.16 17.59 -4.60
C GLU A 202 10.11 16.20 -5.24
N ALA A 203 9.27 15.28 -4.74
CA ALA A 203 9.16 13.91 -5.25
C ALA A 203 8.97 13.84 -6.77
N LEU A 204 8.13 14.73 -7.32
CA LEU A 204 7.84 14.75 -8.75
C LEU A 204 9.08 15.16 -9.57
N GLU A 205 9.87 16.12 -9.10
CA GLU A 205 11.10 16.54 -9.80
C GLU A 205 12.17 15.44 -9.75
N VAL A 206 12.26 14.72 -8.63
CA VAL A 206 13.13 13.54 -8.52
C VAL A 206 12.71 12.46 -9.52
N ILE A 207 11.41 12.17 -9.65
CA ILE A 207 10.89 11.20 -10.63
C ILE A 207 11.21 11.65 -12.06
N LYS A 208 11.02 12.93 -12.39
CA LYS A 208 11.33 13.48 -13.72
C LYS A 208 12.83 13.31 -14.04
N SER A 209 13.71 13.68 -13.11
CA SER A 209 15.15 13.54 -13.32
C SER A 209 15.59 12.08 -13.46
N ALA A 210 14.95 11.15 -12.73
CA ALA A 210 15.19 9.72 -12.91
C ALA A 210 14.70 9.21 -14.27
N ALA A 211 13.53 9.69 -14.73
CA ALA A 211 12.97 9.35 -16.04
C ALA A 211 13.88 9.81 -17.18
N GLU A 212 14.34 11.06 -17.16
CA GLU A 212 15.25 11.61 -18.17
C GLU A 212 16.55 10.81 -18.26
N GLN A 213 17.17 10.50 -17.12
CA GLN A 213 18.41 9.70 -17.09
C GLN A 213 18.21 8.25 -17.53
N LEU A 214 17.09 7.63 -17.15
CA LEU A 214 16.80 6.25 -17.52
C LEU A 214 16.48 6.14 -19.00
N GLU A 215 15.72 7.09 -19.56
CA GLU A 215 15.25 7.05 -20.95
C GLU A 215 16.39 6.99 -21.99
N GLU A 216 17.52 7.67 -21.74
CA GLU A 216 18.69 7.66 -22.64
C GLU A 216 19.26 6.26 -22.91
N GLY A 217 19.16 5.35 -21.92
CA GLY A 217 19.72 4.00 -22.01
C GLY A 217 18.67 2.88 -22.03
N LEU A 218 17.38 3.23 -22.05
CA LEU A 218 16.27 2.29 -21.93
C LEU A 218 15.88 1.71 -23.30
N ASP A 219 15.89 0.38 -23.39
CA ASP A 219 15.30 -0.37 -24.51
C ASP A 219 13.80 -0.54 -24.26
N LEU A 220 13.05 0.54 -24.54
CA LEU A 220 11.63 0.61 -24.27
C LEU A 220 10.83 -0.36 -25.15
N GLU A 221 11.21 -0.48 -26.42
CA GLU A 221 10.60 -1.42 -27.36
C GLU A 221 10.69 -2.85 -26.83
N ARG A 222 11.87 -3.27 -26.34
CA ARG A 222 12.03 -4.60 -25.76
C ARG A 222 11.22 -4.80 -24.49
N ILE A 223 11.07 -3.78 -23.64
CA ILE A 223 10.20 -3.84 -22.46
C ILE A 223 8.74 -4.08 -22.89
N LEU A 224 8.27 -3.39 -23.93
CA LEU A 224 6.91 -3.57 -24.45
C LEU A 224 6.71 -4.95 -25.08
N GLU A 225 7.71 -5.49 -25.78
CA GLU A 225 7.69 -6.86 -26.29
C GLU A 225 7.60 -7.89 -25.16
N ILE A 226 8.41 -7.73 -24.11
CA ILE A 226 8.37 -8.58 -22.92
C ILE A 226 6.97 -8.52 -22.30
N ALA A 227 6.41 -7.33 -22.14
CA ALA A 227 5.08 -7.16 -21.55
C ALA A 227 3.98 -7.92 -22.32
N LYS A 228 4.07 -7.93 -23.66
CA LYS A 228 3.12 -8.60 -24.56
C LYS A 228 3.26 -10.12 -24.56
N GLN A 229 4.34 -10.69 -24.03
CA GLN A 229 4.49 -12.14 -23.89
C GLN A 229 3.64 -12.71 -22.75
N ALA A 230 3.15 -11.86 -21.84
CA ALA A 230 2.27 -12.30 -20.77
C ALA A 230 0.95 -12.82 -21.38
N PRO A 231 0.51 -14.05 -21.06
CA PRO A 231 -0.68 -14.63 -21.66
C PRO A 231 -1.95 -13.87 -21.20
N PRO A 232 -3.11 -14.10 -21.82
CA PRO A 232 -4.35 -13.49 -21.36
C PRO A 232 -4.68 -13.91 -19.93
N ILE A 233 -5.25 -12.99 -19.14
CA ILE A 233 -5.78 -13.30 -17.82
C ILE A 233 -7.15 -13.96 -17.97
N ASP A 234 -7.36 -15.10 -17.33
CA ASP A 234 -8.64 -15.83 -17.34
C ASP A 234 -9.63 -15.24 -16.32
N TYR A 235 -9.98 -13.98 -16.53
CA TYR A 235 -11.01 -13.27 -15.79
C TYR A 235 -11.56 -12.15 -16.66
N MET A 236 -12.87 -11.96 -16.61
CA MET A 236 -13.53 -10.82 -17.23
C MET A 236 -14.25 -10.04 -16.13
N PRO A 237 -13.82 -8.82 -15.81
CA PRO A 237 -14.53 -7.98 -14.85
C PRO A 237 -15.95 -7.71 -15.33
N GLU A 238 -16.93 -7.96 -14.46
CA GLU A 238 -18.32 -7.58 -14.70
C GLU A 238 -18.60 -6.22 -14.06
N ALA A 239 -19.00 -5.25 -14.87
CA ALA A 239 -19.55 -4.01 -14.35
C ALA A 239 -20.98 -4.26 -13.89
N ARG A 240 -21.20 -4.33 -12.58
CA ARG A 240 -22.55 -4.37 -11.99
C ARG A 240 -22.84 -3.02 -11.35
N PRO A 241 -23.82 -2.25 -11.87
CA PRO A 241 -24.21 -1.02 -11.22
C PRO A 241 -24.75 -1.33 -9.83
N PHE A 242 -24.41 -0.48 -8.85
CA PHE A 242 -24.97 -0.60 -7.52
C PHE A 242 -26.48 -0.28 -7.54
N GLU A 243 -27.29 -1.24 -7.12
CA GLU A 243 -28.73 -1.09 -6.94
C GLU A 243 -29.04 -1.00 -5.44
N GLY A 244 -29.40 0.20 -4.97
CA GLY A 244 -29.75 0.42 -3.57
C GLY A 244 -29.59 1.86 -3.10
N GLU A 245 -29.84 2.08 -1.81
CA GLU A 245 -29.66 3.38 -1.17
C GLU A 245 -28.16 3.71 -1.01
N ARG A 246 -27.76 4.87 -1.53
CA ARG A 246 -26.41 5.41 -1.37
C ARG A 246 -26.29 6.14 -0.04
N VAL A 247 -25.11 6.11 0.55
CA VAL A 247 -24.79 6.82 1.79
C VAL A 247 -23.48 7.56 1.64
N ARG A 248 -23.43 8.78 2.18
CA ARG A 248 -22.21 9.59 2.17
C ARG A 248 -21.37 9.25 3.40
N ILE A 249 -20.09 8.96 3.21
CA ILE A 249 -19.14 8.70 4.31
C ILE A 249 -17.96 9.67 4.21
N GLY A 250 -17.47 10.13 5.35
CA GLY A 250 -16.25 10.92 5.45
C GLY A 250 -15.03 10.01 5.44
N VAL A 251 -14.06 10.28 4.57
CA VAL A 251 -12.75 9.61 4.58
C VAL A 251 -11.69 10.65 4.84
N PHE A 252 -10.97 10.51 5.96
CA PHE A 252 -9.93 11.45 6.38
C PHE A 252 -8.72 11.30 5.45
N MET A 253 -8.46 12.25 4.57
CA MET A 253 -7.42 12.08 3.53
C MET A 253 -6.56 13.33 3.42
N ASP A 254 -5.49 13.35 4.20
CA ASP A 254 -4.57 14.48 4.38
C ASP A 254 -3.17 13.97 4.80
N GLY A 255 -2.28 14.87 5.24
CA GLY A 255 -0.95 14.49 5.73
C GLY A 255 -0.97 13.43 6.84
N PRO A 256 -1.70 13.64 7.95
CA PRO A 256 -1.85 12.67 9.03
C PRO A 256 -2.44 11.32 8.61
N PHE A 257 -3.40 11.31 7.68
CA PHE A 257 -4.16 10.12 7.30
C PHE A 257 -4.11 9.88 5.79
N SER A 258 -3.14 9.08 5.34
CA SER A 258 -2.87 8.86 3.92
C SER A 258 -2.68 7.38 3.54
N PHE A 259 -2.76 6.46 4.51
CA PHE A 259 -2.54 5.03 4.27
C PHE A 259 -3.85 4.34 3.94
N TYR A 260 -4.11 4.22 2.64
CA TYR A 260 -5.31 3.58 2.10
C TYR A 260 -4.96 2.61 0.97
N TYR A 261 -5.58 1.44 1.00
CA TYR A 261 -5.71 0.60 -0.18
C TYR A 261 -6.75 1.20 -1.12
N HIS A 262 -6.36 1.38 -2.39
CA HIS A 262 -7.30 1.90 -3.40
C HIS A 262 -8.47 0.92 -3.61
N GLU A 263 -8.22 -0.36 -3.43
CA GLU A 263 -9.16 -1.47 -3.45
C GLU A 263 -10.27 -1.27 -2.40
N ASN A 264 -9.92 -0.88 -1.17
CA ASN A 264 -10.89 -0.66 -0.10
C ASN A 264 -11.87 0.47 -0.45
N LEU A 265 -11.33 1.59 -0.93
CA LEU A 265 -12.15 2.74 -1.34
C LEU A 265 -13.01 2.41 -2.57
N SER A 266 -12.51 1.55 -3.47
CA SER A 266 -13.27 1.08 -4.63
C SER A 266 -14.42 0.17 -4.19
N ALA A 267 -14.15 -0.80 -3.31
CA ALA A 267 -15.16 -1.70 -2.76
C ALA A 267 -16.29 -0.94 -2.04
N LEU A 268 -15.95 0.10 -1.26
CA LEU A 268 -16.96 0.95 -0.63
C LEU A 268 -17.83 1.66 -1.67
N ARG A 269 -17.24 2.25 -2.73
CA ARG A 269 -18.00 2.93 -3.81
C ARG A 269 -18.89 1.96 -4.59
N GLU A 270 -18.37 0.79 -4.92
CA GLU A 270 -19.11 -0.29 -5.59
C GLU A 270 -20.30 -0.76 -4.75
N MET A 271 -20.21 -0.66 -3.42
CA MET A 271 -21.30 -0.97 -2.48
C MET A 271 -22.18 0.23 -2.13
N GLY A 272 -22.09 1.34 -2.89
CA GLY A 272 -22.99 2.49 -2.76
C GLY A 272 -22.50 3.62 -1.84
N ALA A 273 -21.25 3.60 -1.40
CA ALA A 273 -20.67 4.71 -0.64
C ALA A 273 -20.33 5.90 -1.54
N GLU A 274 -20.77 7.08 -1.14
CA GLU A 274 -20.29 8.35 -1.66
C GLU A 274 -19.20 8.89 -0.72
N ILE A 275 -17.96 8.98 -1.20
CA ILE A 275 -16.83 9.37 -0.37
C ILE A 275 -16.67 10.89 -0.40
N ALA A 276 -16.87 11.52 0.76
CA ALA A 276 -16.45 12.88 1.03
C ALA A 276 -15.05 12.87 1.66
N VAL A 277 -14.12 13.62 1.08
CA VAL A 277 -12.80 13.82 1.70
C VAL A 277 -12.95 14.76 2.88
N VAL A 278 -12.35 14.42 4.01
CA VAL A 278 -12.24 15.25 5.21
C VAL A 278 -10.77 15.57 5.45
N ASP A 279 -10.45 16.83 5.69
CA ASP A 279 -9.12 17.29 6.06
C ASP A 279 -9.10 17.62 7.57
N SER A 280 -8.45 16.76 8.35
CA SER A 280 -8.35 16.87 9.81
C SER A 280 -7.58 18.10 10.29
N LEU A 281 -6.78 18.72 9.43
CA LEU A 281 -5.96 19.87 9.78
C LEU A 281 -6.69 21.20 9.55
N SER A 282 -7.56 21.25 8.54
CA SER A 282 -8.18 22.50 8.07
C SER A 282 -9.70 22.56 8.18
N ASP A 283 -10.41 21.43 8.03
CA ASP A 283 -11.86 21.40 8.23
C ASP A 283 -12.19 21.61 9.71
N ARG A 284 -13.29 22.33 9.99
CA ARG A 284 -13.66 22.70 11.37
C ARG A 284 -14.66 21.73 12.02
N GLY A 285 -15.14 20.75 11.28
CA GLY A 285 -16.10 19.77 11.76
C GLY A 285 -16.51 18.83 10.64
N LEU A 286 -17.20 17.75 11.01
CA LEU A 286 -17.76 16.82 10.04
C LEU A 286 -19.00 17.43 9.38
N GLY A 287 -19.21 17.16 8.08
CA GLY A 287 -20.46 17.53 7.40
C GLY A 287 -21.67 16.80 7.99
N ASP A 288 -22.79 17.51 8.15
CA ASP A 288 -24.01 16.99 8.79
C ASP A 288 -24.63 15.81 8.03
N ASP A 289 -24.38 15.71 6.72
CA ASP A 289 -24.91 14.67 5.84
C ASP A 289 -24.08 13.38 5.83
N LEU A 290 -22.95 13.34 6.54
CA LEU A 290 -22.13 12.14 6.64
C LEU A 290 -22.82 11.08 7.50
N SER A 291 -22.90 9.85 6.99
CA SER A 291 -23.55 8.72 7.63
C SER A 291 -22.56 7.75 8.29
N GLY A 292 -21.26 8.01 8.15
CA GLY A 292 -20.18 7.29 8.81
C GLY A 292 -18.83 7.91 8.47
N VAL A 293 -17.79 7.51 9.19
CA VAL A 293 -16.41 7.99 8.95
C VAL A 293 -15.38 6.86 8.93
N LEU A 294 -14.41 6.98 8.03
CA LEU A 294 -13.23 6.14 7.94
C LEU A 294 -11.99 7.02 8.14
N ILE A 295 -11.19 6.65 9.14
CA ILE A 295 -9.91 7.28 9.45
C ILE A 295 -8.85 6.20 9.27
N GLY A 296 -8.19 6.22 8.12
CA GLY A 296 -7.10 5.30 7.80
C GLY A 296 -5.85 5.57 8.65
N GLY A 297 -4.78 4.83 8.37
CA GLY A 297 -3.52 5.12 9.04
C GLY A 297 -2.73 6.25 8.39
N GLY A 298 -1.55 6.46 8.94
CA GLY A 298 -0.63 7.51 8.54
C GLY A 298 0.22 7.88 9.74
N TYR A 299 0.63 9.13 9.83
CA TYR A 299 1.59 9.60 10.84
C TYR A 299 1.02 10.74 11.70
N PRO A 300 -0.08 10.53 12.44
CA PRO A 300 -0.69 11.58 13.27
C PRO A 300 0.27 12.15 14.33
N GLU A 301 1.27 11.38 14.76
CA GLU A 301 2.32 11.82 15.69
C GLU A 301 3.31 12.83 15.11
N ILE A 302 3.35 13.00 13.79
CA ILE A 302 4.13 14.05 13.12
C ILE A 302 3.35 15.36 13.12
N PHE A 303 2.02 15.27 13.01
CA PHE A 303 1.09 16.40 12.92
C PHE A 303 0.34 16.64 14.24
N SER A 304 0.83 16.11 15.36
CA SER A 304 0.09 16.08 16.62
C SER A 304 -0.21 17.46 17.18
N LYS A 305 0.62 18.46 16.85
CA LYS A 305 0.41 19.85 17.25
C LYS A 305 -0.74 20.48 16.46
N GLU A 306 -0.77 20.27 15.15
CA GLU A 306 -1.79 20.76 14.24
C GLU A 306 -3.14 20.10 14.51
N LEU A 307 -3.14 18.79 14.75
CA LEU A 307 -4.31 18.01 15.15
C LEU A 307 -4.88 18.48 16.51
N GLU A 308 -4.03 18.74 17.50
CA GLU A 308 -4.46 19.27 18.80
C GLU A 308 -5.08 20.67 18.64
N ALA A 309 -4.47 21.52 17.81
CA ALA A 309 -4.92 22.89 17.56
C ALA A 309 -6.30 22.95 16.90
N ASN A 310 -6.66 21.96 16.07
CA ASN A 310 -8.00 21.85 15.48
C ASN A 310 -9.02 21.27 16.47
N TYR A 311 -9.27 22.01 17.57
CA TYR A 311 -10.22 21.62 18.60
C TYR A 311 -11.64 21.41 18.06
N GLN A 312 -12.07 22.20 17.06
CA GLN A 312 -13.42 22.13 16.52
C GLN A 312 -13.67 20.80 15.80
N MET A 313 -12.74 20.36 14.95
CA MET A 313 -12.84 19.04 14.30
C MET A 313 -12.84 17.91 15.33
N ARG A 314 -11.90 17.92 16.29
CA ARG A 314 -11.82 16.88 17.34
C ARG A 314 -13.12 16.78 18.13
N ARG A 315 -13.69 17.92 18.52
CA ARG A 315 -14.96 17.98 19.25
C ARG A 315 -16.11 17.46 18.40
N SER A 316 -16.26 17.95 17.17
CA SER A 316 -17.32 17.53 16.24
C SER A 316 -17.27 16.01 15.99
N LEU A 317 -16.09 15.47 15.70
CA LEU A 317 -15.89 14.04 15.48
C LEU A 317 -16.27 13.23 16.72
N LYS A 318 -15.82 13.64 17.92
CA LYS A 318 -16.17 12.97 19.18
C LYS A 318 -17.67 12.97 19.41
N GLU A 319 -18.31 14.15 19.39
CA GLU A 319 -19.74 14.30 19.67
C GLU A 319 -20.57 13.42 18.74
N ARG A 320 -20.29 13.44 17.43
CA ARG A 320 -21.03 12.63 16.46
C ARG A 320 -20.85 11.13 16.65
N ILE A 321 -19.64 10.67 16.98
CA ILE A 321 -19.40 9.25 17.30
C ILE A 321 -20.16 8.83 18.55
N MET A 322 -20.16 9.67 19.60
CA MET A 322 -20.91 9.40 20.82
C MET A 322 -22.43 9.40 20.59
N ASP A 323 -22.92 10.19 19.63
CA ASP A 323 -24.31 10.19 19.15
C ASP A 323 -24.62 9.01 18.19
N GLY A 324 -23.66 8.11 17.97
CA GLY A 324 -23.86 6.83 17.28
C GLY A 324 -23.43 6.81 15.81
N LEU A 325 -22.70 7.81 15.32
CA LEU A 325 -22.11 7.78 13.98
C LEU A 325 -21.16 6.58 13.84
N PRO A 326 -21.37 5.68 12.87
CA PRO A 326 -20.45 4.59 12.57
C PRO A 326 -19.04 5.11 12.24
N ALA A 327 -18.02 4.55 12.87
CA ALA A 327 -16.63 4.98 12.66
C ALA A 327 -15.64 3.81 12.62
N ILE A 328 -14.67 3.91 11.71
CA ILE A 328 -13.52 3.02 11.62
C ILE A 328 -12.24 3.85 11.79
N GLY A 329 -11.38 3.47 12.72
CA GLY A 329 -10.02 3.99 12.87
C GLY A 329 -8.97 2.89 12.70
N GLU A 330 -8.14 2.96 11.67
CA GLU A 330 -7.06 2.00 11.41
C GLU A 330 -5.69 2.62 11.72
N CYS A 331 -4.88 1.95 12.54
CA CYS A 331 -3.53 2.36 12.95
C CYS A 331 -3.47 3.83 13.42
N GLY A 332 -3.00 4.76 12.58
CA GLY A 332 -3.03 6.20 12.85
C GLY A 332 -4.43 6.73 13.20
N GLY A 333 -5.48 6.21 12.57
CA GLY A 333 -6.86 6.54 12.91
C GLY A 333 -7.26 6.10 14.31
N LEU A 334 -6.86 4.89 14.74
CA LEU A 334 -7.01 4.47 16.14
C LEU A 334 -6.27 5.44 17.08
N MET A 335 -5.03 5.81 16.73
CA MET A 335 -4.24 6.72 17.54
C MET A 335 -4.89 8.10 17.71
N TYR A 336 -5.51 8.62 16.64
CA TYR A 336 -6.23 9.89 16.69
C TYR A 336 -7.56 9.80 17.45
N LEU A 337 -8.21 8.64 17.44
CA LEU A 337 -9.43 8.40 18.23
C LEU A 337 -9.15 8.20 19.73
N CYS A 338 -7.91 7.89 20.12
CA CYS A 338 -7.49 7.85 21.52
C CYS A 338 -7.49 9.25 22.18
N ARG A 339 -7.28 9.29 23.50
CA ARG A 339 -7.29 10.52 24.29
C ARG A 339 -6.11 11.43 23.96
N SER A 340 -4.94 10.84 23.73
CA SER A 340 -3.73 11.59 23.45
C SER A 340 -2.69 10.76 22.69
N ILE A 341 -1.72 11.45 22.11
CA ILE A 341 -0.48 10.86 21.60
C ILE A 341 0.69 11.51 22.32
N GLU A 342 1.61 10.69 22.82
CA GLU A 342 2.87 11.09 23.42
C GLU A 342 4.06 10.66 22.56
N ARG A 343 4.95 11.62 22.27
CA ARG A 343 6.19 11.39 21.53
C ARG A 343 7.29 12.27 22.09
N ASN A 344 8.46 11.69 22.38
CA ASN A 344 9.63 12.40 22.91
C ASN A 344 9.31 13.24 24.17
N GLY A 345 8.41 12.75 25.03
CA GLY A 345 7.96 13.46 26.23
C GLY A 345 6.96 14.59 25.99
N GLU A 346 6.58 14.87 24.74
CA GLU A 346 5.48 15.78 24.41
C GLU A 346 4.17 15.00 24.27
N LYS A 347 3.19 15.31 25.12
CA LYS A 347 1.85 14.75 25.08
C LYS A 347 0.86 15.75 24.48
N ARG A 348 0.08 15.32 23.48
CA ARG A 348 -0.88 16.14 22.74
C ARG A 348 -2.27 15.52 22.77
N GLN A 349 -3.29 16.34 22.99
CA GLN A 349 -4.68 15.90 23.03
C GLN A 349 -5.20 15.52 21.65
N MET A 350 -5.84 14.36 21.57
CA MET A 350 -6.49 13.84 20.38
C MET A 350 -8.02 13.85 20.56
N VAL A 351 -8.76 13.05 19.82
CA VAL A 351 -10.24 13.10 19.82
C VAL A 351 -10.81 12.60 21.14
N GLY A 352 -10.26 11.51 21.69
CA GLY A 352 -10.70 10.94 22.96
C GLY A 352 -12.06 10.25 22.91
N VAL A 353 -12.33 9.51 21.83
CA VAL A 353 -13.39 8.49 21.76
C VAL A 353 -12.99 7.28 22.59
N PHE A 354 -11.72 6.86 22.48
CA PHE A 354 -11.12 5.85 23.32
C PHE A 354 -10.32 6.50 24.44
N ASP A 355 -10.39 5.94 25.64
CA ASP A 355 -9.78 6.48 26.86
C ASP A 355 -8.30 6.10 27.04
N GLY A 356 -7.69 5.49 26.03
CA GLY A 356 -6.26 5.16 26.04
C GLY A 356 -5.38 6.35 25.65
N ASP A 357 -4.14 6.35 26.15
CA ASP A 357 -3.07 7.27 25.73
C ASP A 357 -2.08 6.50 24.84
N VAL A 358 -1.81 7.03 23.65
CA VAL A 358 -0.88 6.44 22.70
C VAL A 358 0.54 6.88 23.07
N VAL A 359 1.47 5.93 23.19
CA VAL A 359 2.88 6.20 23.46
C VAL A 359 3.72 5.74 22.29
N MET A 360 4.46 6.65 21.66
CA MET A 360 5.38 6.36 20.56
C MET A 360 6.71 5.81 21.09
N HIS A 361 7.21 4.73 20.48
CA HIS A 361 8.50 4.12 20.83
C HIS A 361 9.52 4.30 19.71
N GLU A 362 10.81 4.16 20.02
CA GLU A 362 11.89 4.24 19.02
C GLU A 362 11.97 3.00 18.11
N LYS A 363 11.55 1.84 18.63
CA LYS A 363 11.59 0.56 17.91
C LYS A 363 10.18 0.16 17.47
N PRO A 364 10.02 -0.49 16.28
CA PRO A 364 8.75 -1.02 15.85
C PRO A 364 8.18 -1.97 16.92
N LYS A 365 6.89 -1.85 17.22
CA LYS A 365 6.17 -2.79 18.08
C LYS A 365 5.65 -3.98 17.29
N ALA A 366 5.27 -3.77 16.03
CA ALA A 366 4.92 -4.81 15.09
C ALA A 366 5.17 -4.38 13.63
N LEU A 367 5.49 -5.36 12.79
CA LEU A 367 5.56 -5.29 11.34
C LEU A 367 5.23 -6.70 10.85
N SER A 368 3.94 -7.00 10.63
CA SER A 368 3.54 -8.36 10.28
C SER A 368 2.21 -8.40 9.52
N TYR A 369 2.05 -9.46 8.73
CA TYR A 369 0.73 -9.90 8.29
C TYR A 369 -0.13 -10.29 9.48
N VAL A 370 -1.41 -9.91 9.43
CA VAL A 370 -2.36 -10.10 10.53
C VAL A 370 -3.54 -10.96 10.09
N ALA A 371 -3.88 -11.92 10.95
CA ALA A 371 -5.11 -12.69 10.85
C ALA A 371 -5.90 -12.53 12.16
N LEU A 372 -7.16 -12.13 12.03
CA LEU A 372 -8.06 -11.92 13.16
C LEU A 372 -9.29 -12.80 13.06
N GLU A 373 -9.91 -13.04 14.21
CA GLU A 373 -11.25 -13.60 14.32
C GLU A 373 -12.11 -12.72 15.23
N ALA A 374 -13.30 -12.36 14.78
CA ALA A 374 -14.26 -11.60 15.58
C ALA A 374 -14.76 -12.43 16.77
N SER A 375 -14.35 -12.07 17.98
CA SER A 375 -14.84 -12.70 19.21
C SER A 375 -16.28 -12.25 19.55
N ARG A 376 -16.71 -11.13 18.98
CA ARG A 376 -18.06 -10.56 19.06
C ARG A 376 -18.38 -9.71 17.84
N SER A 377 -19.66 -9.40 17.66
CA SER A 377 -20.11 -8.49 16.61
C SER A 377 -19.72 -7.04 16.91
N SER A 378 -19.27 -6.32 15.88
CA SER A 378 -18.95 -4.90 15.88
C SER A 378 -19.53 -4.21 14.64
N VAL A 379 -19.26 -2.92 14.45
CA VAL A 379 -19.72 -2.14 13.28
C VAL A 379 -19.19 -2.67 11.94
N ILE A 380 -18.13 -3.50 11.95
CA ILE A 380 -17.50 -4.02 10.71
C ILE A 380 -17.51 -5.54 10.58
N ALA A 381 -17.76 -6.30 11.64
CA ALA A 381 -17.71 -7.76 11.58
C ALA A 381 -18.78 -8.40 12.46
N ASP A 382 -19.34 -9.52 12.02
CA ASP A 382 -20.14 -10.41 12.87
C ASP A 382 -19.22 -11.33 13.66
N GLN A 383 -19.70 -11.82 14.82
CA GLN A 383 -18.97 -12.83 15.59
C GLN A 383 -18.61 -14.04 14.71
N GLY A 384 -17.36 -14.51 14.85
CA GLY A 384 -16.79 -15.62 14.09
C GLY A 384 -16.24 -15.21 12.71
N ALA A 385 -16.42 -13.97 12.27
CA ALA A 385 -15.84 -13.52 11.00
C ALA A 385 -14.30 -13.54 11.06
N ALA A 386 -13.69 -14.12 10.02
CA ALA A 386 -12.25 -14.06 9.80
C ALA A 386 -11.88 -12.77 9.06
N LEU A 387 -10.82 -12.11 9.51
CA LEU A 387 -10.31 -10.88 8.91
C LEU A 387 -8.81 -11.01 8.64
N ARG A 388 -8.34 -10.34 7.60
CA ARG A 388 -6.94 -10.31 7.18
C ARG A 388 -6.49 -8.90 6.84
N GLY A 389 -5.23 -8.66 7.10
CA GLY A 389 -4.60 -7.37 6.86
C GLY A 389 -3.14 -7.41 7.22
N HIS A 390 -2.62 -6.26 7.60
CA HIS A 390 -1.29 -6.13 8.16
C HIS A 390 -1.29 -5.11 9.29
N GLU A 391 -0.28 -5.17 10.13
CA GLU A 391 -0.03 -4.15 11.14
C GLU A 391 1.40 -3.64 10.98
N PHE A 392 1.53 -2.33 11.15
CA PHE A 392 2.80 -1.69 11.34
C PHE A 392 2.63 -0.51 12.28
N HIS A 393 3.24 -0.59 13.45
CA HIS A 393 3.16 0.49 14.42
C HIS A 393 4.37 0.51 15.34
N TYR A 394 4.74 1.72 15.76
CA TYR A 394 5.73 1.99 16.79
C TYR A 394 5.08 2.30 18.14
N SER A 395 3.75 2.38 18.19
CA SER A 395 3.02 2.82 19.37
C SER A 395 2.50 1.66 20.21
N SER A 396 2.26 1.95 21.49
CA SER A 396 1.38 1.17 22.36
C SER A 396 0.27 2.07 22.90
N ILE A 397 -0.77 1.48 23.48
CA ILE A 397 -1.85 2.24 24.12
C ILE A 397 -1.86 1.90 25.60
N GLU A 398 -1.70 2.92 26.44
CA GLU A 398 -1.71 2.81 27.90
C GLU A 398 -3.07 3.26 28.45
N GLY A 399 -3.55 2.56 29.50
CA GLY A 399 -4.78 2.94 30.19
C GLY A 399 -6.07 2.77 29.37
N LEU A 400 -6.04 2.01 28.27
CA LEU A 400 -7.24 1.71 27.48
C LEU A 400 -8.16 0.75 28.24
N SER A 401 -9.36 1.19 28.59
CA SER A 401 -10.37 0.35 29.25
C SER A 401 -11.39 -0.26 28.29
N SER A 402 -11.39 0.19 27.02
CA SER A 402 -12.32 -0.28 25.99
C SER A 402 -12.26 -1.80 25.79
N GLU A 403 -13.42 -2.39 25.52
CA GLU A 403 -13.51 -3.78 25.09
C GLU A 403 -12.88 -3.97 23.71
N LEU A 404 -12.27 -5.14 23.48
CA LEU A 404 -11.61 -5.50 22.23
C LEU A 404 -12.39 -6.62 21.53
N SER A 405 -12.68 -6.44 20.24
CA SER A 405 -13.59 -7.34 19.48
C SER A 405 -12.90 -8.40 18.65
N PHE A 406 -11.58 -8.32 18.46
CA PHE A 406 -10.86 -9.21 17.57
C PHE A 406 -9.79 -10.00 18.31
N ARG A 407 -9.88 -11.33 18.24
CA ARG A 407 -8.79 -12.21 18.63
C ARG A 407 -7.74 -12.22 17.53
N VAL A 408 -6.49 -11.99 17.90
CA VAL A 408 -5.34 -11.99 17.00
C VAL A 408 -4.83 -13.43 16.88
N LEU A 409 -5.09 -14.06 15.75
CA LEU A 409 -4.57 -15.40 15.42
C LEU A 409 -3.12 -15.32 14.93
N ARG A 410 -2.78 -14.19 14.31
CA ARG A 410 -1.44 -13.83 13.86
C ARG A 410 -1.28 -12.32 13.95
N GLY A 411 -0.13 -11.87 14.44
CA GLY A 411 0.17 -10.47 14.69
C GLY A 411 0.22 -10.17 16.18
N LYS A 412 0.06 -8.91 16.55
CA LYS A 412 0.19 -8.42 17.92
C LYS A 412 -1.06 -7.74 18.43
N GLY A 413 -1.70 -6.90 17.62
CA GLY A 413 -2.86 -6.11 18.03
C GLY A 413 -2.55 -5.11 19.14
N ILE A 414 -3.57 -4.72 19.91
CA ILE A 414 -3.49 -3.69 20.95
C ILE A 414 -2.87 -4.25 22.23
N ARG A 415 -3.40 -5.36 22.75
CA ARG A 415 -2.90 -6.03 23.97
C ARG A 415 -3.42 -7.47 24.04
N ASP A 416 -2.71 -8.33 24.75
CA ASP A 416 -3.17 -9.69 25.10
C ASP A 416 -3.66 -10.52 23.90
N PHE A 417 -3.04 -10.36 22.73
CA PHE A 417 -3.48 -10.96 21.46
C PHE A 417 -4.92 -10.59 21.07
N MET A 418 -5.31 -9.35 21.38
CA MET A 418 -6.59 -8.77 21.03
C MET A 418 -6.40 -7.41 20.33
N ASP A 419 -7.28 -7.12 19.37
CA ASP A 419 -7.34 -5.86 18.61
C ASP A 419 -8.81 -5.38 18.49
N GLY A 420 -9.02 -4.20 17.92
CA GLY A 420 -10.37 -3.66 17.65
C GLY A 420 -11.07 -3.16 18.91
N ALA A 421 -10.59 -2.04 19.45
CA ALA A 421 -11.25 -1.29 20.52
C ALA A 421 -12.62 -0.78 20.07
N VAL A 422 -13.64 -0.99 20.89
CA VAL A 422 -15.02 -0.60 20.58
C VAL A 422 -15.52 0.47 21.55
N CYS A 423 -16.22 1.45 20.99
CA CYS A 423 -16.95 2.48 21.72
C CYS A 423 -18.18 2.87 20.90
N HIS A 424 -19.39 2.56 21.37
CA HIS A 424 -20.62 2.70 20.58
C HIS A 424 -20.51 2.02 19.20
N ASN A 425 -20.73 2.77 18.11
CA ASN A 425 -20.59 2.32 16.73
C ASN A 425 -19.21 2.62 16.13
N ALA A 426 -18.21 2.91 16.96
CA ALA A 426 -16.83 3.09 16.54
C ALA A 426 -15.98 1.86 16.83
N ILE A 427 -15.08 1.55 15.90
CA ILE A 427 -14.01 0.58 16.10
C ILE A 427 -12.65 1.18 15.75
N GLY A 428 -11.67 1.00 16.63
CA GLY A 428 -10.29 1.40 16.44
C GLY A 428 -9.36 0.20 16.52
N MET A 429 -8.51 -0.03 15.53
CA MET A 429 -7.61 -1.19 15.51
C MET A 429 -6.24 -0.83 14.96
N TYR A 430 -5.19 -1.55 15.34
CA TYR A 430 -3.86 -1.38 14.72
C TYR A 430 -3.79 -2.00 13.32
N THR A 431 -4.63 -3.00 13.08
CA THR A 431 -4.69 -3.70 11.81
C THR A 431 -5.23 -2.81 10.69
N HIS A 432 -4.53 -2.79 9.58
CA HIS A 432 -5.00 -2.30 8.31
C HIS A 432 -5.64 -3.43 7.52
N LEU A 433 -6.96 -3.40 7.39
CA LEU A 433 -7.71 -4.46 6.72
C LEU A 433 -7.67 -4.28 5.20
N HIS A 434 -7.67 -5.40 4.48
CA HIS A 434 -7.88 -5.37 3.03
C HIS A 434 -9.28 -5.90 2.71
N TYR A 435 -10.16 -5.03 2.22
CA TYR A 435 -11.60 -5.32 2.13
C TYR A 435 -11.94 -6.35 1.07
N LEU A 436 -11.09 -6.53 0.05
CA LEU A 436 -11.29 -7.65 -0.90
C LEU A 436 -11.02 -9.02 -0.25
N ALA A 437 -10.17 -9.09 0.78
CA ALA A 437 -9.97 -10.31 1.56
C ALA A 437 -11.00 -10.45 2.69
N CYS A 438 -11.72 -9.37 3.00
CA CYS A 438 -12.70 -9.29 4.08
C CYS A 438 -14.02 -8.68 3.58
N PRO A 439 -14.70 -9.25 2.57
CA PRO A 439 -15.80 -8.59 1.87
C PRO A 439 -17.00 -8.25 2.77
N GLY A 440 -17.14 -8.94 3.91
CA GLY A 440 -18.16 -8.60 4.93
C GLY A 440 -17.95 -7.24 5.61
N VAL A 441 -16.71 -6.74 5.66
CA VAL A 441 -16.35 -5.47 6.31
C VAL A 441 -17.04 -4.26 5.67
N PRO A 442 -16.82 -3.96 4.36
CA PRO A 442 -17.47 -2.81 3.74
C PRO A 442 -19.00 -2.97 3.72
N ALA A 443 -19.51 -4.19 3.51
CA ALA A 443 -20.95 -4.46 3.50
C ALA A 443 -21.61 -4.14 4.85
N LYS A 444 -21.01 -4.60 5.96
CA LYS A 444 -21.53 -4.35 7.30
C LYS A 444 -21.41 -2.89 7.71
N PHE A 445 -20.25 -2.27 7.47
CA PHE A 445 -20.05 -0.85 7.76
C PHE A 445 -21.09 0.04 7.06
N LEU A 446 -21.32 -0.18 5.76
CA LEU A 446 -22.30 0.61 5.00
C LEU A 446 -23.75 0.30 5.38
N LYS A 447 -24.05 -0.91 5.87
CA LYS A 447 -25.36 -1.22 6.46
C LYS A 447 -25.61 -0.36 7.71
N GLU A 448 -24.62 -0.25 8.60
CA GLU A 448 -24.74 0.59 9.80
C GLU A 448 -24.81 2.08 9.43
N CYS A 449 -24.08 2.52 8.40
CA CYS A 449 -24.19 3.89 7.88
C CYS A 449 -25.61 4.20 7.38
N ARG A 450 -26.24 3.30 6.61
CA ARG A 450 -27.63 3.44 6.16
C ARG A 450 -28.63 3.44 7.31
N ALA A 451 -28.36 2.66 8.36
CA ALA A 451 -29.22 2.66 9.54
C ALA A 451 -29.12 4.00 10.30
N TYR A 452 -27.93 4.60 10.35
CA TYR A 452 -27.71 5.91 10.94
C TYR A 452 -28.35 7.03 10.12
N SER A 453 -28.24 7.01 8.78
CA SER A 453 -28.77 8.06 7.90
C SER A 453 -30.30 8.23 7.94
N ARG A 454 -31.02 7.24 8.46
CA ARG A 454 -32.48 7.23 8.58
C ARG A 454 -32.99 7.69 9.94
N ARG A 455 -32.10 7.99 10.88
CA ARG A 455 -32.44 8.59 12.19
C ARG A 455 -32.63 10.08 12.03
#